data_AF-A0A2S9CYW0-F1
#
_entry.id   AF-A0A2S9CYW0-F1
#
_cell.length_a   1.000
_cell.length_b   1.000
_cell.length_c   1.000
_cell.angle_alpha   90.00
_cell.angle_beta   90.00
_cell.angle_gamma   90.00
#
_symmetry.space_group_name_H-M   'P 1'
#
loop_
_entity.id
_entity.type
_entity.pdbx_description
1 polymer ?
#
loop_
_entity_poly.entity_id
_entity_poly.type
_entity_poly.pdbx_seq_one_letter_code
_entity_poly.pdbx_strand_id
1 'polypeptide(L)'
;MKNLIVYLLLCLFIVSCGSKKEYEAVNENASLPESFDFNAMNLKVVTSSINHKKQTMMTLYGNDSAIDELKDHPENDNHKERILALITWSQKEDPYWYGAKIPNHLLSVEIVKSKEPFSENSEILYQKYEGKELRKVNADGRDRIRTILSMKPSIMP
;
A
#
# COMPACT_ATOMS: atom_id res chain seq x y z
N MET A 1 33.56 -47.37 2.98
CA MET A 1 33.36 -45.92 3.25
C MET A 1 33.53 -45.06 1.99
N LYS A 2 34.56 -45.26 1.16
CA LYS A 2 34.79 -44.52 -0.10
C LYS A 2 33.60 -44.54 -1.07
N ASN A 3 32.93 -45.68 -1.21
CA ASN A 3 31.77 -45.81 -2.10
C ASN A 3 30.52 -45.08 -1.57
N LEU A 4 30.40 -44.90 -0.24
CA LEU A 4 29.27 -44.20 0.38
C LEU A 4 29.28 -42.69 0.06
N ILE A 5 30.48 -42.09 0.04
CA ILE A 5 30.67 -40.67 -0.30
C ILE A 5 30.31 -40.40 -1.76
N VAL A 6 30.61 -41.35 -2.66
CA VAL A 6 30.25 -41.26 -4.08
C VAL A 6 28.74 -41.28 -4.27
N TYR A 7 28.02 -42.16 -3.55
CA TYR A 7 26.56 -42.18 -3.59
C TYR A 7 25.93 -40.91 -2.99
N LEU A 8 26.52 -40.36 -1.91
CA LEU A 8 26.04 -39.11 -1.31
C LEU A 8 26.20 -37.90 -2.25
N LEU A 9 27.33 -37.81 -2.96
CA LEU A 9 27.58 -36.76 -3.96
C LEU A 9 26.65 -36.91 -5.18
N LEU A 10 26.36 -38.14 -5.62
CA LEU A 10 25.44 -38.39 -6.73
C LEU A 10 23.99 -38.02 -6.38
N CYS A 11 23.57 -38.24 -5.13
CA CYS A 11 22.25 -37.84 -4.65
C CYS A 11 22.05 -36.31 -4.58
N LEU A 12 23.10 -35.52 -4.42
CA LEU A 12 23.01 -34.05 -4.40
C LEU A 12 22.67 -33.46 -5.78
N PHE A 13 22.98 -34.15 -6.88
CA PHE A 13 22.69 -33.66 -8.24
C PHE A 13 21.25 -33.88 -8.69
N ILE A 14 20.51 -34.82 -8.08
CA ILE A 14 19.13 -35.17 -8.48
C ILE A 14 18.04 -34.34 -7.79
N VAL A 15 18.39 -33.46 -6.84
CA VAL A 15 17.40 -32.63 -6.09
C VAL A 15 17.24 -31.22 -6.67
N SER A 16 17.98 -30.85 -7.72
CA SER A 16 17.79 -29.55 -8.40
C SER A 16 16.63 -29.60 -9.40
N CYS A 17 15.42 -29.85 -8.91
CA CYS A 17 14.20 -29.67 -9.68
C CYS A 17 13.67 -28.25 -9.40
N GLY A 18 14.29 -27.26 -10.04
CA GLY A 18 13.76 -25.90 -10.04
C GLY A 18 12.57 -25.84 -10.99
N SER A 19 11.34 -25.83 -10.48
CA SER A 19 10.19 -25.49 -11.31
C SER A 19 10.40 -24.10 -11.90
N LYS A 20 10.29 -23.97 -13.22
CA LYS A 20 10.28 -22.65 -13.86
C LYS A 20 9.06 -21.90 -13.33
N LYS A 21 9.27 -20.90 -12.47
CA LYS A 21 8.21 -19.97 -12.09
C LYS A 21 7.81 -19.22 -13.34
N GLU A 22 6.56 -19.36 -13.74
CA GLU A 22 5.98 -18.57 -14.82
C GLU A 22 6.07 -17.08 -14.45
N TYR A 23 6.32 -16.24 -15.46
CA TYR A 23 6.44 -14.81 -15.23
C TYR A 23 5.07 -14.21 -14.93
N GLU A 24 4.90 -13.69 -13.72
CA GLU A 24 3.70 -12.97 -13.29
C GLU A 24 3.87 -11.51 -13.71
N ALA A 25 3.25 -11.12 -14.83
CA ALA A 25 3.33 -9.74 -15.34
C ALA A 25 2.63 -8.72 -14.44
N VAL A 26 1.61 -9.15 -13.69
CA VAL A 26 0.82 -8.33 -12.78
C VAL A 26 0.69 -9.06 -11.45
N ASN A 27 0.97 -8.37 -10.35
CA ASN A 27 0.88 -8.93 -9.01
C ASN A 27 -0.58 -9.01 -8.53
N GLU A 28 -1.26 -10.09 -8.92
CA GLU A 28 -2.71 -10.25 -8.70
C GLU A 28 -3.11 -10.27 -7.23
N ASN A 29 -2.21 -10.71 -6.35
CA ASN A 29 -2.45 -10.71 -4.91
C ASN A 29 -2.50 -9.30 -4.31
N ALA A 30 -1.81 -8.34 -4.93
CA ALA A 30 -1.76 -6.94 -4.51
C ALA A 30 -2.81 -6.07 -5.20
N SER A 31 -3.47 -6.59 -6.24
CA SER A 31 -4.55 -5.90 -6.94
C SER A 31 -5.66 -5.47 -5.98
N LEU A 32 -6.15 -4.25 -6.20
CA LEU A 32 -7.34 -3.74 -5.54
C LEU A 32 -8.59 -4.30 -6.24
N PRO A 33 -9.71 -4.49 -5.52
CA PRO A 33 -10.95 -4.91 -6.16
C PRO A 33 -11.49 -3.81 -7.07
N GLU A 34 -12.25 -4.19 -8.09
CA GLU A 34 -12.86 -3.26 -9.07
C GLU A 34 -13.75 -2.20 -8.41
N SER A 35 -14.29 -2.48 -7.22
CA SER A 35 -15.08 -1.53 -6.43
C SER A 35 -14.28 -0.32 -5.93
N PHE A 36 -12.95 -0.37 -5.96
CA PHE A 36 -12.09 0.75 -5.61
C PHE A 36 -11.68 1.55 -6.85
N ASP A 37 -12.45 2.58 -7.17
CA ASP A 37 -12.22 3.42 -8.34
C ASP A 37 -11.35 4.65 -8.03
N PHE A 38 -10.09 4.60 -8.47
CA PHE A 38 -9.15 5.72 -8.35
C PHE A 38 -9.59 6.94 -9.16
N ASN A 39 -10.17 6.73 -10.35
CA ASN A 39 -10.49 7.80 -11.28
C ASN A 39 -11.70 8.59 -10.80
N ALA A 40 -12.73 7.90 -10.30
CA ALA A 40 -13.91 8.55 -9.72
C ALA A 40 -13.55 9.47 -8.53
N MET A 41 -12.49 9.15 -7.79
CA MET A 41 -11.99 9.97 -6.68
C MET A 41 -10.82 10.90 -7.05
N ASN A 42 -10.35 10.89 -8.32
CA ASN A 42 -9.18 11.62 -8.80
C ASN A 42 -7.91 11.39 -7.93
N LEU A 43 -7.68 10.15 -7.50
CA LEU A 43 -6.58 9.81 -6.59
C LEU A 43 -5.22 9.71 -7.30
N LYS A 44 -4.23 10.43 -6.78
CA LYS A 44 -2.83 10.41 -7.21
C LYS A 44 -1.94 10.02 -6.04
N VAL A 45 -0.77 9.43 -6.33
CA VAL A 45 0.19 9.05 -5.29
C VAL A 45 0.70 10.30 -4.57
N VAL A 46 0.62 10.29 -3.24
CA VAL A 46 1.18 11.32 -2.36
C VAL A 46 2.57 10.88 -1.90
N THR A 47 2.65 9.71 -1.26
CA THR A 47 3.89 9.13 -0.74
C THR A 47 3.71 7.65 -0.43
N SER A 48 4.82 6.93 -0.25
CA SER A 48 4.82 5.53 0.17
C SER A 48 5.76 5.33 1.36
N SER A 49 5.45 4.33 2.18
CA SER A 49 6.26 3.97 3.34
C SER A 49 6.31 2.46 3.52
N ILE A 50 7.42 1.98 4.10
CA ILE A 50 7.65 0.57 4.41
C ILE A 50 7.81 0.44 5.93
N ASN A 51 7.03 -0.45 6.53
CA ASN A 51 7.21 -0.83 7.92
C ASN A 51 7.91 -2.19 8.00
N HIS A 52 9.22 -2.18 8.23
CA HIS A 52 10.03 -3.40 8.32
C HIS A 52 9.64 -4.29 9.51
N LYS A 53 9.25 -3.71 10.65
CA LYS A 53 8.84 -4.52 11.82
C LYS A 53 7.55 -5.29 11.56
N LYS A 54 6.59 -4.65 10.88
CA LYS A 54 5.29 -5.25 10.54
C LYS A 54 5.29 -5.97 9.19
N GLN A 55 6.37 -5.91 8.42
CA GLN A 55 6.45 -6.42 7.04
C GLN A 55 5.28 -5.94 6.17
N THR A 56 4.98 -4.64 6.25
CA THR A 56 3.91 -3.99 5.47
C THR A 56 4.46 -2.86 4.61
N MET A 57 3.79 -2.61 3.49
CA MET A 57 4.04 -1.47 2.61
C MET A 57 2.74 -0.68 2.51
N MET A 58 2.83 0.64 2.51
CA MET A 58 1.67 1.50 2.37
C MET A 58 1.92 2.62 1.38
N THR A 59 0.88 2.99 0.65
CA THR A 59 0.88 4.15 -0.24
C THR A 59 -0.30 5.03 0.11
N LEU A 60 -0.01 6.29 0.38
CA LEU A 60 -1.01 7.33 0.53
C LEU A 60 -1.33 7.89 -0.84
N TYR A 61 -2.61 7.94 -1.15
CA TYR A 61 -3.15 8.63 -2.30
C TYR A 61 -3.98 9.82 -1.86
N GLY A 62 -4.08 10.83 -2.72
CA GLY A 62 -4.91 12.00 -2.49
C GLY A 62 -5.43 12.58 -3.79
N ASN A 63 -6.56 13.28 -3.73
CA ASN A 63 -6.98 14.12 -4.84
C ASN A 63 -6.21 15.45 -4.83
N ASP A 64 -6.35 16.23 -5.91
CA ASP A 64 -5.56 17.46 -6.10
C ASP A 64 -5.70 18.43 -4.93
N SER A 65 -6.92 18.71 -4.48
CA SER A 65 -7.16 19.59 -3.34
C SER A 65 -6.54 19.09 -2.02
N ALA A 66 -6.56 17.78 -1.76
CA ALA A 66 -5.89 17.21 -0.59
C ALA A 66 -4.36 17.27 -0.71
N ILE A 67 -3.82 17.02 -1.91
CA ILE A 67 -2.38 17.08 -2.17
C ILE A 67 -1.84 18.49 -1.98
N ASP A 68 -2.51 19.50 -2.53
CA ASP A 68 -2.07 20.88 -2.46
C ASP A 68 -2.10 21.42 -1.04
N GLU A 69 -3.11 21.02 -0.25
CA GLU A 69 -3.13 21.32 1.18
C GLU A 69 -1.95 20.65 1.92
N LEU A 70 -1.65 19.38 1.65
CA LEU A 70 -0.52 18.69 2.30
C LEU A 70 0.85 19.29 1.92
N LYS A 71 0.96 19.95 0.76
CA LYS A 71 2.14 20.71 0.32
C LYS A 71 2.26 22.10 0.96
N ASP A 72 1.34 22.46 1.86
CA ASP A 72 1.25 23.79 2.46
C ASP A 72 1.05 24.89 1.38
N HIS A 73 0.44 24.54 0.24
CA HIS A 73 0.00 25.44 -0.83
C HIS A 73 -1.53 25.33 -0.99
N PRO A 74 -2.33 25.66 0.05
CA PRO A 74 -3.77 25.50 -0.03
C PRO A 74 -4.35 26.34 -1.18
N GLU A 75 -5.13 25.72 -2.05
CA GLU A 75 -5.95 26.46 -3.00
C GLU A 75 -6.92 27.37 -2.21
N ASN A 76 -7.18 28.58 -2.72
CA ASN A 76 -8.13 29.53 -2.12
C ASN A 76 -9.60 29.06 -2.17
N ASP A 77 -9.87 27.87 -2.71
CA ASP A 77 -11.20 27.29 -2.78
C ASP A 77 -11.44 26.34 -1.59
N ASN A 78 -12.00 26.89 -0.52
CA ASN A 78 -12.26 26.14 0.71
C ASN A 78 -13.31 25.03 0.54
N HIS A 79 -14.13 25.06 -0.52
CA HIS A 79 -15.31 24.19 -0.65
C HIS A 79 -15.08 22.90 -1.45
N LYS A 80 -13.85 22.62 -1.90
CA LYS A 80 -13.55 21.37 -2.62
C LYS A 80 -13.44 20.18 -1.65
N GLU A 81 -14.08 19.07 -2.01
CA GLU A 81 -13.91 17.82 -1.27
C GLU A 81 -12.44 17.38 -1.34
N ARG A 82 -11.85 17.12 -0.17
CA ARG A 82 -10.50 16.60 0.00
C ARG A 82 -10.60 15.14 0.35
N ILE A 83 -9.92 14.29 -0.41
CA ILE A 83 -9.94 12.84 -0.21
C ILE A 83 -8.50 12.36 -0.08
N LEU A 84 -8.23 11.62 0.99
CA LEU A 84 -7.01 10.84 1.17
C LEU A 84 -7.38 9.37 1.32
N ALA A 85 -6.59 8.49 0.70
CA ALA A 85 -6.73 7.04 0.82
C ALA A 85 -5.37 6.41 1.13
N LEU A 86 -5.20 5.88 2.35
CA LEU A 86 -4.02 5.12 2.73
C LEU A 86 -4.29 3.63 2.49
N ILE A 87 -3.56 3.05 1.54
CA ILE A 87 -3.68 1.64 1.19
C ILE A 87 -2.49 0.90 1.77
N THR A 88 -2.74 -0.22 2.48
CA THR A 88 -1.71 -1.01 3.14
C THR A 88 -1.75 -2.45 2.65
N TRP A 89 -0.59 -2.97 2.27
CA TRP A 89 -0.37 -4.36 1.88
C TRP A 89 0.62 -5.04 2.82
N SER A 90 0.51 -6.36 2.91
CA SER A 90 1.61 -7.21 3.37
C SER A 90 2.74 -7.21 2.33
N GLN A 91 3.93 -7.68 2.70
CA GLN A 91 5.06 -7.82 1.79
C GLN A 91 5.32 -9.30 1.44
N LYS A 92 5.82 -9.55 0.23
CA LYS A 92 6.44 -10.82 -0.19
C LYS A 92 7.82 -10.54 -0.78
N GLU A 93 8.72 -11.51 -0.72
CA GLU A 93 9.99 -11.43 -1.44
C GLU A 93 9.70 -11.36 -2.95
N ASP A 94 10.45 -10.53 -3.65
CA ASP A 94 10.37 -10.43 -5.11
C ASP A 94 10.98 -11.70 -5.72
N PRO A 95 10.23 -12.46 -6.55
CA PRO A 95 10.74 -13.68 -7.14
C PRO A 95 11.81 -13.43 -8.22
N TYR A 96 11.96 -12.20 -8.71
CA TYR A 96 12.86 -11.81 -9.79
C TYR A 96 14.06 -10.99 -9.29
N TRP A 97 13.95 -10.31 -8.14
CA TRP A 97 15.04 -9.54 -7.56
C TRP A 97 15.36 -9.95 -6.12
N TYR A 98 16.49 -10.62 -5.95
CA TYR A 98 16.97 -11.03 -4.62
C TYR A 98 17.10 -9.84 -3.64
N GLY A 99 16.47 -9.98 -2.47
CA GLY A 99 16.49 -8.98 -1.41
C GLY A 99 15.47 -7.84 -1.59
N ALA A 100 14.80 -7.75 -2.74
CA ALA A 100 13.69 -6.84 -2.92
C ALA A 100 12.40 -7.44 -2.34
N LYS A 101 11.54 -6.57 -1.82
CA LYS A 101 10.22 -6.94 -1.31
C LYS A 101 9.15 -6.13 -2.02
N ILE A 102 8.12 -6.82 -2.46
CA ILE A 102 6.98 -6.25 -3.18
C ILE A 102 5.69 -6.40 -2.37
N PRO A 103 4.66 -5.60 -2.65
CA PRO A 103 3.33 -5.83 -2.09
C PRO A 103 2.85 -7.28 -2.29
N ASN A 104 2.05 -7.76 -1.36
CA ASN A 104 1.34 -9.02 -1.46
C ASN A 104 -0.13 -8.75 -1.16
N HIS A 105 -0.76 -9.44 -0.22
CA HIS A 105 -2.17 -9.26 0.07
C HIS A 105 -2.51 -7.85 0.57
N LEU A 106 -3.56 -7.26 0.00
CA LEU A 106 -4.22 -6.08 0.52
C LEU A 106 -4.72 -6.34 1.96
N LEU A 107 -4.30 -5.49 2.89
CA LEU A 107 -4.68 -5.57 4.29
C LEU A 107 -5.79 -4.58 4.63
N SER A 108 -5.61 -3.32 4.23
CA SER A 108 -6.60 -2.29 4.54
C SER A 108 -6.55 -1.11 3.57
N VAL A 109 -7.69 -0.42 3.51
CA VAL A 109 -7.84 0.91 2.93
C VAL A 109 -8.45 1.81 4.00
N GLU A 110 -7.76 2.90 4.33
CA GLU A 110 -8.24 3.94 5.24
C GLU A 110 -8.53 5.20 4.42
N ILE A 111 -9.77 5.66 4.43
CA ILE A 111 -10.22 6.84 3.70
C ILE A 111 -10.48 7.97 4.70
N VAL A 112 -9.90 9.14 4.42
CA VAL A 112 -10.15 10.39 5.12
C VAL A 112 -10.77 11.37 4.13
N LYS A 113 -11.93 11.92 4.47
CA LYS A 113 -12.63 12.91 3.66
C LYS A 113 -12.97 14.15 4.47
N SER A 114 -12.88 15.31 3.82
CA SER A 114 -13.35 16.57 4.38
C SER A 114 -13.87 17.48 3.27
N LYS A 115 -14.88 18.30 3.56
CA LYS A 115 -15.32 19.39 2.67
C LYS A 115 -14.56 20.68 2.91
N GLU A 116 -14.04 20.86 4.12
CA GLU A 116 -13.26 22.01 4.55
C GLU A 116 -11.77 21.62 4.65
N PRO A 117 -10.84 22.59 4.76
CA PRO A 117 -9.44 22.30 5.07
C PRO A 117 -9.29 21.36 6.27
N PHE A 118 -8.34 20.42 6.20
CA PHE A 118 -8.00 19.51 7.29
C PHE A 118 -7.46 20.26 8.52
N SER A 119 -6.91 21.46 8.33
CA SER A 119 -6.39 22.32 9.39
C SER A 119 -7.47 22.95 10.28
N GLU A 120 -8.71 23.07 9.82
CA GLU A 120 -9.77 23.80 10.52
C GLU A 120 -10.51 22.99 11.60
N ASN A 121 -9.99 21.83 12.03
CA ASN A 121 -10.67 20.90 12.95
C ASN A 121 -12.13 20.62 12.53
N SER A 122 -12.33 20.54 11.22
CA SER A 122 -13.61 20.35 10.55
C SER A 122 -14.15 18.93 10.74
N GLU A 123 -15.39 18.70 10.30
CA GLU A 123 -16.02 17.38 10.32
C GLU A 123 -15.31 16.44 9.34
N ILE A 124 -14.21 15.82 9.79
CA ILE A 124 -13.45 14.85 9.02
C ILE A 124 -14.15 13.49 9.13
N LEU A 125 -14.56 12.96 7.98
CA LEU A 125 -15.08 11.60 7.88
C LEU A 125 -13.92 10.62 7.72
N TYR A 126 -13.85 9.64 8.62
CA TYR A 126 -12.93 8.52 8.52
C TYR A 126 -13.68 7.21 8.28
N GLN A 127 -13.18 6.41 7.35
CA GLN A 127 -13.69 5.08 7.06
C GLN A 127 -12.54 4.11 6.87
N LYS A 128 -12.67 2.91 7.44
CA LYS A 128 -11.70 1.82 7.27
C LYS A 128 -12.35 0.62 6.60
N TYR A 129 -11.61 0.02 5.70
CA TYR A 129 -11.97 -1.20 4.99
C TYR A 129 -10.83 -2.21 5.14
N GLU A 130 -11.16 -3.49 5.28
CA GLU A 130 -10.18 -4.55 5.49
C GLU A 130 -10.37 -5.73 4.52
N GLY A 131 -9.24 -6.35 4.19
CA GLY A 131 -9.16 -7.52 3.31
C GLY A 131 -9.40 -7.21 1.82
N LYS A 132 -9.26 -8.25 0.99
CA LYS A 132 -9.39 -8.18 -0.47
C LYS A 132 -10.74 -7.64 -0.95
N GLU A 133 -11.80 -7.92 -0.20
CA GLU A 133 -13.18 -7.52 -0.53
C GLU A 133 -13.56 -6.13 0.00
N LEU A 134 -12.63 -5.39 0.61
CA LEU A 134 -12.86 -4.07 1.21
C LEU A 134 -14.11 -4.04 2.10
N ARG A 135 -14.14 -4.92 3.11
CA ARG A 135 -15.26 -4.91 4.06
C ARG A 135 -15.11 -3.73 5.00
N LYS A 136 -16.15 -2.90 5.09
CA LYS A 136 -16.16 -1.76 6.02
C LYS A 136 -16.10 -2.26 7.46
N VAL A 137 -15.20 -1.68 8.25
CA VAL A 137 -15.06 -1.97 9.68
C VAL A 137 -15.32 -0.72 10.51
N ASN A 138 -15.89 -0.90 11.70
CA ASN A 138 -16.04 0.19 12.66
C ASN A 138 -14.72 0.39 13.39
N ALA A 139 -14.11 1.56 13.25
CA ALA A 139 -12.85 1.91 13.88
C ALA A 139 -12.85 3.39 14.28
N ASP A 140 -12.34 3.70 15.47
CA ASP A 140 -12.05 5.08 15.87
C ASP A 140 -10.92 5.63 15.02
N GLY A 141 -11.21 6.69 14.26
CA GLY A 141 -10.30 7.29 13.30
C GLY A 141 -9.36 8.34 13.90
N ARG A 142 -9.56 8.81 15.14
CA ARG A 142 -8.90 10.04 15.64
C ARG A 142 -7.38 10.02 15.51
N ASP A 143 -6.73 8.97 15.98
CA ASP A 143 -5.27 8.85 15.89
C ASP A 143 -4.79 8.50 14.48
N ARG A 144 -5.63 7.81 13.71
CA ARG A 144 -5.33 7.43 12.32
C ARG A 144 -5.35 8.62 11.39
N ILE A 145 -6.35 9.50 11.51
CA ILE A 145 -6.45 10.78 10.79
C ILE A 145 -5.17 11.58 11.00
N ARG A 146 -4.73 11.78 12.26
CA ARG A 146 -3.49 12.49 12.57
C ARG A 146 -2.27 11.85 11.92
N THR A 147 -2.21 10.52 11.92
CA THR A 147 -1.11 9.78 11.27
C THR A 147 -1.11 9.95 9.76
N ILE A 148 -2.28 9.90 9.12
CA ILE A 148 -2.41 10.05 7.66
C ILE A 148 -2.04 11.48 7.25
N LEU A 149 -2.54 12.48 7.97
CA LEU A 149 -2.26 13.89 7.68
C LEU A 149 -0.79 14.29 7.91
N SER A 150 -0.04 13.55 8.72
CA SER A 150 1.39 13.81 8.93
C SER A 150 2.30 13.24 7.83
N MET A 151 1.76 12.44 6.90
CA MET A 151 2.50 11.90 5.77
C MET A 151 2.67 12.98 4.70
N LYS A 152 3.88 13.51 4.58
CA LYS A 152 4.18 14.58 3.61
C LYS A 152 4.34 14.03 2.18
N PRO A 153 3.91 14.79 1.15
CA PRO A 153 4.12 14.40 -0.25
C PRO A 153 5.60 14.19 -0.56
N SER A 154 5.90 13.14 -1.32
CA SER A 154 7.25 12.87 -1.80
C SER A 154 7.64 13.85 -2.91
N ILE A 155 8.83 14.43 -2.82
CA ILE A 155 9.41 15.24 -3.89
C ILE A 155 10.20 14.30 -4.79
N MET A 156 9.72 14.10 -6.03
CA MET A 156 10.51 13.39 -7.03
C MET A 156 11.65 14.31 -7.52
N PRO A 157 12.91 13.82 -7.55
CA PRO A 157 14.05 14.56 -8.08
C PRO A 157 13.99 14.77 -9.59
#